data_AF-A0A2P9H758-F1
#
_entry.id   AF-A0A2P9H758-F1
#
_cell.length_a   1.000
_cell.length_b   1.000
_cell.length_c   1.000
_cell.angle_alpha   90.00
_cell.angle_beta   90.00
_cell.angle_gamma   90.00
#
_symmetry.space_group_name_H-M   'P 1'
#
loop_
_entity.id
_entity.type
_entity.pdbx_description
1 polymer ?
#
loop_
_entity_poly.entity_id
_entity_poly.type
_entity_poly.pdbx_seq_one_letter_code
_entity_poly.pdbx_strand_id
1 'polypeptide(L)'
;MEDSHGTVQDSSAPDNPGRAGVAAAAAPGAWEAHTVVTGGGRFAHPSDGPWASPVDVRRETSGMDRVVTAAINRFTQGISPASVVGAYADWLVHLNGSPGTLQELSARAARQFARLCLYASQAPLNAPLQPCISPLPQDHRFDAPEWQQWPFNVIYQSFLCSQQWWHHATRDVRGVTRHHEHLVTFLTRQWIDVFSPSNWLLTNPQVLRATAQERGANLLRGAQFWWQDYVKKLAEESPEGTEQFQPGVAVAVTPGKVVFRNHLIELIQYGAQTPTVYHDPVLIIPSWILKYYILDLSPHNSLVRYLVERGHTVFMVSWRNPGSEDRDLAMDDYLKQGVLRAVDAVSAICPHARINGVGYCLGGTLLAIAAALLARNGDERLQSMTLLASQLDFTEPGELGLFIDASQLAFLEDVMWEKGYLEGKQMSGAFAMLNSRDLLWSRMVRDYLMGERQPLSDLNAWNSDTTRMPYRQHREYLEWLYLNNDLAEGRYRVDGRAIALTDIHVPIFAVGTARDTVSPWRSVYKLHLLTDCEVTFCLSSGGHNVGVVNPPEPGVQRSYQVATRNADGRYVDPDSWLAATPVREGSWWPDFQAWLSQHSGSQVPAPSVGSVAAGYPPLDDAPGTYVLIR
;
A
#
# COMPACT_ATOMS: atom_id res chain seq x y z
N MET A 1 -70.68 2.13 6.02
CA MET A 1 -70.47 1.50 4.70
C MET A 1 -69.20 0.68 4.85
N GLU A 2 -69.22 -0.31 5.75
CA GLU A 2 -69.75 -1.68 5.54
C GLU A 2 -68.84 -2.42 4.55
N ASP A 3 -68.25 -3.58 4.82
CA ASP A 3 -68.09 -4.48 5.98
C ASP A 3 -67.02 -5.49 5.49
N SER A 4 -65.94 -5.81 6.20
CA SER A 4 -65.80 -6.61 7.42
C SER A 4 -66.06 -8.12 7.24
N HIS A 5 -65.34 -8.93 8.04
CA HIS A 5 -65.30 -10.41 8.20
C HIS A 5 -64.14 -11.13 7.45
N GLY A 6 -63.08 -11.67 8.09
CA GLY A 6 -62.94 -12.24 9.45
C GLY A 6 -63.81 -13.50 9.55
N THR A 7 -63.37 -14.74 9.82
CA THR A 7 -62.53 -15.22 10.93
C THR A 7 -62.49 -16.76 10.83
N VAL A 8 -61.40 -17.45 11.22
CA VAL A 8 -61.29 -18.41 12.37
C VAL A 8 -61.15 -19.90 12.01
N GLN A 9 -60.02 -20.47 12.51
CA GLN A 9 -59.73 -21.77 13.19
C GLN A 9 -60.35 -23.09 12.65
N ASP A 10 -59.84 -24.31 12.83
CA ASP A 10 -58.85 -24.89 13.74
C ASP A 10 -58.40 -26.27 13.22
N SER A 11 -57.30 -26.74 13.79
CA SER A 11 -56.61 -28.05 13.84
C SER A 11 -57.39 -29.37 13.64
N SER A 12 -56.69 -30.38 13.10
CA SER A 12 -56.41 -31.68 13.76
C SER A 12 -55.69 -32.69 12.84
N ALA A 13 -54.62 -33.33 13.36
CA ALA A 13 -53.97 -34.57 12.88
C ALA A 13 -54.86 -35.82 13.20
N PRO A 14 -54.50 -37.13 13.00
CA PRO A 14 -53.20 -37.78 12.71
C PRO A 14 -53.21 -39.09 11.85
N ASP A 15 -52.01 -39.67 11.66
CA ASP A 15 -51.57 -41.09 11.49
C ASP A 15 -52.35 -42.18 10.70
N ASN A 16 -51.69 -42.63 9.60
CA ASN A 16 -51.37 -43.99 9.06
C ASN A 16 -52.13 -45.24 9.59
N PRO A 17 -52.54 -46.25 8.76
CA PRO A 17 -51.61 -47.33 8.36
C PRO A 17 -51.95 -48.20 7.09
N GLY A 18 -50.91 -48.77 6.44
CA GLY A 18 -50.74 -50.23 6.27
C GLY A 18 -51.44 -51.07 5.16
N ARG A 19 -50.59 -51.86 4.47
CA ARG A 19 -50.75 -53.25 3.94
C ARG A 19 -51.23 -53.50 2.49
N ALA A 20 -50.33 -54.10 1.67
CA ALA A 20 -50.33 -55.51 1.20
C ALA A 20 -49.32 -55.65 0.02
N GLY A 21 -48.19 -56.36 0.15
CA GLY A 21 -48.01 -57.78 -0.26
C GLY A 21 -47.89 -57.91 -1.79
N VAL A 22 -46.81 -58.39 -2.43
CA VAL A 22 -46.13 -59.69 -2.29
C VAL A 22 -44.79 -59.64 -3.07
N ALA A 23 -43.75 -60.29 -2.53
CA ALA A 23 -42.48 -60.55 -3.20
C ALA A 23 -42.49 -61.95 -3.85
N ALA A 24 -41.80 -62.14 -4.98
CA ALA A 24 -40.87 -63.27 -5.23
C ALA A 24 -40.32 -63.34 -6.67
N ALA A 25 -39.03 -63.69 -6.74
CA ALA A 25 -38.36 -64.55 -7.71
C ALA A 25 -37.85 -63.99 -9.07
N ALA A 26 -36.52 -63.76 -9.07
CA ALA A 26 -35.49 -64.35 -9.95
C ALA A 26 -35.76 -64.68 -11.44
N ALA A 27 -34.81 -64.22 -12.27
CA ALA A 27 -34.62 -64.47 -13.71
C ALA A 27 -34.21 -65.92 -14.07
N PRO A 28 -34.23 -66.31 -15.36
CA PRO A 28 -33.02 -66.29 -16.21
C PRO A 28 -33.34 -65.88 -17.67
N GLY A 29 -32.46 -65.54 -18.61
CA GLY A 29 -31.01 -65.68 -18.83
C GLY A 29 -30.78 -65.62 -20.36
N ALA A 30 -29.52 -65.44 -20.77
CA ALA A 30 -28.91 -65.69 -22.09
C ALA A 30 -28.43 -64.46 -22.89
N TRP A 31 -27.17 -64.11 -22.70
CA TRP A 31 -26.18 -64.10 -23.78
C TRP A 31 -24.80 -64.43 -23.19
N GLU A 32 -24.16 -65.46 -23.76
CA GLU A 32 -22.87 -66.02 -23.32
C GLU A 32 -21.67 -65.25 -23.85
N ALA A 33 -20.56 -65.43 -23.13
CA ALA A 33 -19.25 -64.82 -23.33
C ALA A 33 -18.35 -65.65 -24.25
N HIS A 34 -17.38 -64.98 -24.88
CA HIS A 34 -16.07 -65.57 -25.14
C HIS A 34 -14.94 -64.66 -24.66
N THR A 35 -14.02 -65.30 -23.96
CA THR A 35 -12.83 -64.84 -23.25
C THR A 35 -11.72 -64.39 -24.19
N VAL A 36 -11.06 -63.26 -23.89
CA VAL A 36 -9.68 -62.98 -24.30
C VAL A 36 -8.89 -62.32 -23.17
N VAL A 37 -7.99 -63.14 -22.60
CA VAL A 37 -6.61 -62.87 -22.17
C VAL A 37 -6.29 -61.56 -21.42
N THR A 38 -5.90 -61.74 -20.16
CA THR A 38 -5.11 -60.81 -19.34
C THR A 38 -3.77 -60.47 -20.00
N GLY A 39 -3.59 -59.20 -20.38
CA GLY A 39 -2.31 -58.61 -20.75
C GLY A 39 -2.10 -57.32 -19.98
N GLY A 40 -1.10 -57.30 -19.09
CA GLY A 40 -0.77 -56.13 -18.28
C GLY A 40 -0.33 -54.95 -19.16
N GLY A 41 -1.15 -53.90 -19.20
CA GLY A 41 -0.77 -52.60 -19.71
C GLY A 41 -1.02 -51.57 -18.63
N ARG A 42 0.05 -51.08 -18.01
CA ARG A 42 0.00 -49.87 -17.18
C ARG A 42 -0.50 -48.73 -18.07
N PHE A 43 -1.62 -48.11 -17.74
CA PHE A 43 -1.95 -46.80 -18.29
C PHE A 43 -0.91 -45.82 -17.74
N ALA A 44 0.05 -45.42 -18.58
CA ALA A 44 1.00 -44.38 -18.24
C ALA A 44 0.23 -43.07 -18.03
N HIS A 45 0.49 -42.42 -16.89
CA HIS A 45 0.05 -41.05 -16.64
C HIS A 45 0.65 -40.12 -17.72
N PRO A 46 0.07 -38.92 -17.97
CA PRO A 46 0.65 -37.91 -18.87
C PRO A 46 2.03 -37.37 -18.44
N SER A 47 2.68 -37.97 -17.44
CA SER A 47 3.98 -37.60 -16.88
C SER A 47 5.18 -38.24 -17.57
N ASP A 48 5.00 -39.08 -18.60
CA ASP A 48 6.10 -39.93 -19.10
C ASP A 48 6.49 -39.63 -20.56
N GLY A 49 6.18 -38.42 -21.05
CA GLY A 49 6.69 -37.93 -22.34
C GLY A 49 8.14 -37.40 -22.23
N PRO A 50 8.90 -37.29 -23.33
CA PRO A 50 10.26 -36.69 -23.33
C PRO A 50 10.28 -35.20 -22.94
N TRP A 51 9.10 -34.61 -22.71
CA TRP A 51 8.85 -33.24 -22.24
C TRP A 51 8.25 -33.20 -20.84
N ALA A 52 8.18 -34.33 -20.15
CA ALA A 52 7.84 -34.38 -18.73
C ALA A 52 8.82 -33.47 -17.98
N SER A 53 8.25 -32.45 -17.32
CA SER A 53 9.03 -31.40 -16.67
C SER A 53 10.09 -32.04 -15.78
N PRO A 54 11.39 -31.81 -16.06
CA PRO A 54 12.39 -32.06 -15.05
C PRO A 54 11.99 -31.18 -13.86
N VAL A 55 12.30 -31.67 -12.65
CA VAL A 55 12.51 -30.85 -11.45
C VAL A 55 12.95 -29.44 -11.87
N ASP A 56 12.38 -28.40 -11.24
CA ASP A 56 12.62 -26.98 -11.48
C ASP A 56 14.13 -26.62 -11.39
N VAL A 57 14.92 -27.07 -12.37
CA VAL A 57 16.31 -26.71 -12.57
C VAL A 57 16.23 -25.39 -13.31
N ARG A 58 15.91 -24.31 -12.57
CA ARG A 58 16.25 -22.97 -13.02
C ARG A 58 17.71 -23.05 -13.45
N ARG A 59 18.01 -22.74 -14.72
CA ARG A 59 19.40 -22.54 -15.16
C ARG A 59 20.00 -21.54 -14.18
N GLU A 60 21.00 -21.95 -13.40
CA GLU A 60 21.88 -21.00 -12.73
C GLU A 60 22.49 -20.14 -13.84
N THR A 61 21.89 -18.99 -14.10
CA THR A 61 22.43 -17.97 -14.98
C THR A 61 23.83 -17.64 -14.49
N SER A 62 24.76 -17.52 -15.42
CA SER A 62 26.18 -17.51 -15.09
C SER A 62 26.49 -16.37 -14.13
N GLY A 63 27.38 -16.57 -13.16
CA GLY A 63 27.77 -15.51 -12.21
C GLY A 63 28.24 -14.23 -12.91
N MET A 64 28.68 -14.32 -14.16
CA MET A 64 29.06 -13.20 -15.00
C MET A 64 27.88 -12.32 -15.42
N ASP A 65 26.72 -12.90 -15.72
CA ASP A 65 25.50 -12.14 -16.06
C ASP A 65 25.06 -11.29 -14.86
N ARG A 66 25.07 -11.89 -13.65
CA ARG A 66 24.72 -11.20 -12.39
C ARG A 66 25.65 -10.03 -12.07
N VAL A 67 26.95 -10.19 -12.32
CA VAL A 67 27.96 -9.12 -12.10
C VAL A 67 27.72 -7.93 -13.03
N VAL A 68 27.37 -8.18 -14.29
CA VAL A 68 27.01 -7.10 -15.24
C VAL A 68 25.73 -6.39 -14.80
N THR A 69 24.71 -7.14 -14.40
CA THR A 69 23.45 -6.60 -13.86
C THR A 69 23.68 -5.72 -12.62
N ALA A 70 24.51 -6.18 -11.68
CA ALA A 70 24.88 -5.42 -10.48
C ALA A 70 25.65 -4.13 -10.80
N ALA A 71 26.47 -4.12 -11.84
CA ALA A 71 27.16 -2.91 -12.31
C ALA A 71 26.19 -1.89 -12.91
N ILE A 72 25.21 -2.34 -13.70
CA ILE A 72 24.15 -1.48 -14.28
C ILE A 72 23.30 -0.85 -13.17
N ASN A 73 22.98 -1.60 -12.10
CA ASN A 73 22.19 -1.12 -10.97
C ASN A 73 22.77 0.11 -10.27
N ARG A 74 24.11 0.21 -10.17
CA ARG A 74 24.75 1.39 -9.58
C ARG A 74 24.41 2.68 -10.33
N PHE A 75 24.11 2.58 -11.62
CA PHE A 75 23.74 3.70 -12.48
C PHE A 75 22.23 3.90 -12.60
N THR A 76 21.44 2.83 -12.53
CA THR A 76 19.98 2.89 -12.74
C THR A 76 19.16 3.00 -11.45
N GLN A 77 19.82 2.96 -10.29
CA GLN A 77 19.21 3.05 -8.95
C GLN A 77 18.06 2.07 -8.74
N GLY A 78 18.19 0.85 -9.27
CA GLY A 78 17.19 -0.19 -9.08
C GLY A 78 16.09 -0.24 -10.13
N ILE A 79 16.17 0.48 -11.26
CA ILE A 79 15.23 0.33 -12.38
C ILE A 79 15.89 -0.48 -13.51
N SER A 80 15.16 -1.47 -14.04
CA SER A 80 15.59 -2.31 -15.16
C SER A 80 15.56 -1.52 -16.48
N PRO A 81 16.71 -1.34 -17.17
CA PRO A 81 16.74 -0.71 -18.48
C PRO A 81 15.94 -1.48 -19.54
N ALA A 82 15.92 -2.81 -19.43
CA ALA A 82 15.21 -3.66 -20.37
C ALA A 82 13.69 -3.45 -20.29
N SER A 83 13.14 -3.31 -19.08
CA SER A 83 11.72 -2.98 -18.86
C SER A 83 11.36 -1.65 -19.51
N VAL A 84 12.18 -0.62 -19.28
CA VAL A 84 11.95 0.72 -19.84
C VAL A 84 12.03 0.70 -21.36
N VAL A 85 13.10 0.14 -21.93
CA VAL A 85 13.29 0.07 -23.39
C VAL A 85 12.19 -0.77 -24.04
N GLY A 86 11.82 -1.90 -23.45
CA GLY A 86 10.74 -2.76 -23.91
C GLY A 86 9.40 -2.04 -23.95
N ALA A 87 9.07 -1.29 -22.89
CA ALA A 87 7.82 -0.54 -22.83
C ALA A 87 7.76 0.59 -23.88
N TYR A 88 8.84 1.36 -24.06
CA TYR A 88 8.91 2.38 -25.12
C TYR A 88 8.90 1.77 -26.52
N ALA A 89 9.52 0.62 -26.73
CA ALA A 89 9.50 -0.08 -28.02
C ALA A 89 8.08 -0.58 -28.37
N ASP A 90 7.39 -1.22 -27.42
CA ASP A 90 6.01 -1.66 -27.55
C ASP A 90 5.09 -0.48 -27.91
N TRP A 91 5.16 0.60 -27.11
CA TRP A 91 4.44 1.83 -27.38
C TRP A 91 4.72 2.42 -28.77
N LEU A 92 6.00 2.55 -29.15
CA LEU A 92 6.41 3.18 -30.40
C LEU A 92 5.95 2.36 -31.62
N VAL A 93 6.05 1.04 -31.56
CA VAL A 93 5.61 0.14 -32.64
C VAL A 93 4.10 0.26 -32.85
N HIS A 94 3.31 0.21 -31.77
CA HIS A 94 1.86 0.32 -31.86
C HIS A 94 1.38 1.72 -32.26
N LEU A 95 2.04 2.78 -31.78
CA LEU A 95 1.73 4.16 -32.16
C LEU A 95 2.00 4.38 -33.65
N ASN A 96 3.16 3.96 -34.16
CA ASN A 96 3.49 4.07 -35.59
C ASN A 96 2.57 3.23 -36.48
N GLY A 97 2.09 2.09 -35.98
CA GLY A 97 1.10 1.25 -36.65
C GLY A 97 -0.33 1.80 -36.64
N SER A 98 -0.58 2.94 -35.97
CA SER A 98 -1.92 3.49 -35.73
C SER A 98 -2.13 4.84 -36.44
N PRO A 99 -2.39 4.87 -37.76
CA PRO A 99 -2.51 6.12 -38.53
C PRO A 99 -3.65 7.02 -38.05
N GLY A 100 -4.77 6.44 -37.58
CA GLY A 100 -5.89 7.21 -37.01
C GLY A 100 -5.49 7.96 -35.74
N THR A 101 -4.76 7.30 -34.83
CA THR A 101 -4.23 7.91 -33.60
C THR A 101 -3.23 9.01 -33.94
N LEU A 102 -2.30 8.77 -34.88
CA LEU A 102 -1.35 9.80 -35.34
C LEU A 102 -2.04 11.03 -35.93
N GLN A 103 -3.11 10.82 -36.72
CA GLN A 103 -3.91 11.91 -37.27
C GLN A 103 -4.62 12.70 -36.16
N GLU A 104 -5.20 12.03 -35.16
CA GLU A 104 -5.82 12.68 -34.02
C GLU A 104 -4.80 13.51 -33.21
N LEU A 105 -3.63 12.94 -32.91
CA LEU A 105 -2.54 13.63 -32.21
C LEU A 105 -2.04 14.86 -32.97
N SER A 106 -1.89 14.75 -34.30
CA SER A 106 -1.50 15.87 -35.16
C SER A 106 -2.56 16.98 -35.17
N ALA A 107 -3.84 16.60 -35.29
CA ALA A 107 -4.95 17.56 -35.24
C ALA A 107 -5.08 18.22 -33.85
N ARG A 108 -4.81 17.49 -32.76
CA ARG A 108 -4.78 18.04 -31.40
C ARG A 108 -3.62 19.02 -31.22
N ALA A 109 -2.41 18.68 -31.68
CA ALA A 109 -1.26 19.58 -31.65
C ALA A 109 -1.53 20.88 -32.43
N ALA A 110 -2.06 20.78 -33.65
CA ALA A 110 -2.38 21.95 -34.47
C ALA A 110 -3.41 22.87 -33.80
N ARG A 111 -4.47 22.30 -33.20
CA ARG A 111 -5.49 23.07 -32.46
C ARG A 111 -4.91 23.75 -31.21
N GLN A 112 -4.11 23.03 -30.43
CA GLN A 112 -3.46 23.57 -29.23
C GLN A 112 -2.48 24.69 -29.60
N PHE A 113 -1.67 24.49 -30.64
CA PHE A 113 -0.73 25.50 -31.12
C PHE A 113 -1.45 26.77 -31.60
N ALA A 114 -2.50 26.64 -32.41
CA ALA A 114 -3.31 27.78 -32.85
C ALA A 114 -3.91 28.55 -31.66
N ARG A 115 -4.46 27.84 -30.67
CA ARG A 115 -5.01 28.45 -29.45
C ARG A 115 -3.93 29.17 -28.64
N LEU A 116 -2.75 28.57 -28.51
CA LEU A 116 -1.61 29.16 -27.81
C LEU A 116 -1.08 30.41 -28.53
N CYS A 117 -0.99 30.41 -29.85
CA CYS A 117 -0.60 31.59 -30.63
C CYS A 117 -1.59 32.74 -30.44
N LEU A 118 -2.89 32.47 -30.50
CA LEU A 118 -3.93 33.46 -30.22
C LEU A 118 -3.81 34.00 -28.79
N TYR A 119 -3.67 33.11 -27.80
CA TYR A 119 -3.46 33.48 -26.41
C TYR A 119 -2.21 34.37 -26.23
N ALA A 120 -1.08 33.97 -26.81
CA ALA A 120 0.18 34.71 -26.73
C ALA A 120 0.11 36.09 -27.39
N SER A 121 -0.64 36.23 -28.49
CA SER A 121 -0.84 37.52 -29.16
C SER A 121 -1.66 38.51 -28.35
N GLN A 122 -2.54 38.01 -27.47
CA GLN A 122 -3.44 38.84 -26.66
C GLN A 122 -2.93 39.03 -25.22
N ALA A 123 -2.07 38.13 -24.72
CA ALA A 123 -1.56 38.14 -23.35
C ALA A 123 -0.90 39.47 -22.91
N PRO A 124 -0.13 40.20 -23.74
CA PRO A 124 0.43 41.49 -23.37
C PRO A 124 -0.61 42.61 -23.17
N LEU A 125 -1.83 42.43 -23.68
CA LEU A 125 -2.86 43.48 -23.71
C LEU A 125 -3.71 43.55 -22.43
N ASN A 126 -3.41 42.73 -21.41
CA ASN A 126 -4.16 42.63 -20.15
C ASN A 126 -5.68 42.42 -20.32
N ALA A 127 -6.10 41.84 -21.44
CA ALA A 127 -7.50 41.44 -21.65
C ALA A 127 -7.82 40.20 -20.77
N PRO A 128 -9.07 40.02 -20.32
CA PRO A 128 -9.49 38.79 -19.67
C PRO A 128 -9.44 37.65 -20.69
N LEU A 129 -8.39 36.81 -20.59
CA LEU A 129 -8.18 35.68 -21.50
C LEU A 129 -8.66 34.39 -20.87
N GLN A 130 -9.40 33.61 -21.64
CA GLN A 130 -9.63 32.21 -21.26
C GLN A 130 -8.32 31.44 -21.39
N PRO A 131 -7.93 30.66 -20.37
CA PRO A 131 -6.73 29.83 -20.45
C PRO A 131 -6.83 28.85 -21.62
N CYS A 132 -5.69 28.47 -22.20
CA CYS A 132 -5.65 27.42 -23.22
C CYS A 132 -6.08 26.08 -22.62
N ILE A 133 -5.56 25.79 -21.42
CA ILE A 133 -5.84 24.61 -20.63
C ILE A 133 -5.96 25.03 -19.17
N SER A 134 -6.98 24.48 -18.49
CA SER A 134 -7.08 24.57 -17.04
C SER A 134 -6.16 23.52 -16.41
N PRO A 135 -5.35 23.88 -15.40
CA PRO A 135 -4.62 22.90 -14.61
C PRO A 135 -5.56 21.83 -14.04
N LEU A 136 -5.02 20.64 -13.80
CA LEU A 136 -5.76 19.61 -13.06
C LEU A 136 -6.05 20.12 -11.63
N PRO A 137 -7.15 19.71 -10.98
CA PRO A 137 -7.50 20.17 -9.63
C PRO A 137 -6.41 19.98 -8.57
N GLN A 138 -5.55 18.97 -8.77
CA GLN A 138 -4.42 18.66 -7.91
C GLN A 138 -3.11 19.41 -8.28
N ASP A 139 -3.06 20.16 -9.38
CA ASP A 139 -1.86 20.87 -9.83
C ASP A 139 -1.79 22.30 -9.30
N HIS A 140 -1.20 22.45 -8.12
CA HIS A 140 -1.10 23.74 -7.42
C HIS A 140 0.12 24.59 -7.83
N ARG A 141 0.91 24.14 -8.82
CA ARG A 141 2.17 24.83 -9.21
C ARG A 141 1.93 26.26 -9.73
N PHE A 142 0.75 26.49 -10.30
CA PHE A 142 0.40 27.71 -11.04
C PHE A 142 -0.69 28.56 -10.35
N ASP A 143 -0.96 28.30 -9.07
CA ASP A 143 -2.03 28.97 -8.31
C ASP A 143 -1.72 30.44 -7.99
N ALA A 144 -0.42 30.78 -7.87
CA ALA A 144 0.00 32.13 -7.51
C ALA A 144 -0.41 33.15 -8.61
N PRO A 145 -0.96 34.33 -8.26
CA PRO A 145 -1.45 35.32 -9.23
C PRO A 145 -0.42 35.76 -10.27
N GLU A 146 0.86 35.72 -9.93
CA GLU A 146 1.96 36.08 -10.82
C GLU A 146 2.06 35.18 -12.05
N TRP A 147 1.59 33.93 -11.95
CA TRP A 147 1.53 33.03 -13.11
C TRP A 147 0.55 33.51 -14.17
N GLN A 148 -0.44 34.32 -13.80
CA GLN A 148 -1.42 34.88 -14.75
C GLN A 148 -0.91 36.13 -15.49
N GLN A 149 0.31 36.60 -15.19
CA GLN A 149 0.90 37.80 -15.77
C GLN A 149 1.82 37.47 -16.95
N TRP A 150 1.89 38.38 -17.92
CA TRP A 150 2.85 38.25 -19.03
C TRP A 150 4.30 38.43 -18.54
N PRO A 151 5.28 37.64 -19.00
CA PRO A 151 5.18 36.55 -19.99
C PRO A 151 4.89 35.16 -19.40
N PHE A 152 4.80 35.02 -18.08
CA PHE A 152 4.67 33.73 -17.38
C PHE A 152 3.40 32.97 -17.77
N ASN A 153 2.31 33.71 -18.02
CA ASN A 153 1.04 33.14 -18.46
C ASN A 153 1.13 32.36 -19.77
N VAL A 154 1.91 32.85 -20.74
CA VAL A 154 2.16 32.14 -22.00
C VAL A 154 3.06 30.93 -21.77
N ILE A 155 4.08 31.06 -20.92
CA ILE A 155 5.05 29.99 -20.63
C ILE A 155 4.36 28.79 -19.99
N TYR A 156 3.59 28.99 -18.90
CA TYR A 156 2.96 27.88 -18.22
C TYR A 156 1.82 27.27 -19.05
N GLN A 157 1.07 28.07 -19.81
CA GLN A 157 0.05 27.55 -20.74
C GLN A 157 0.66 26.71 -21.86
N SER A 158 1.83 27.09 -22.40
CA SER A 158 2.60 26.29 -23.36
C SER A 158 3.02 24.94 -22.77
N PHE A 159 3.50 24.95 -21.53
CA PHE A 159 3.85 23.74 -20.78
C PHE A 159 2.64 22.82 -20.58
N LEU A 160 1.50 23.35 -20.11
CA LEU A 160 0.28 22.56 -19.92
C LEU A 160 -0.24 21.95 -21.23
N CYS A 161 -0.14 22.68 -22.35
CA CYS A 161 -0.47 22.15 -23.68
C CYS A 161 0.41 20.96 -24.06
N SER A 162 1.72 21.09 -23.84
CA SER A 162 2.69 20.04 -24.10
C SER A 162 2.43 18.81 -23.22
N GLN A 163 2.16 19.03 -21.93
CA GLN A 163 1.85 17.97 -20.97
C GLN A 163 0.57 17.20 -21.35
N GLN A 164 -0.51 17.92 -21.73
CA GLN A 164 -1.75 17.28 -22.19
C GLN A 164 -1.54 16.50 -23.50
N TRP A 165 -0.76 17.04 -24.44
CA TRP A 165 -0.48 16.35 -25.70
C TRP A 165 0.22 15.01 -25.46
N TRP A 166 1.28 15.02 -24.64
CA TRP A 166 2.02 13.80 -24.29
C TRP A 166 1.20 12.80 -23.50
N HIS A 167 0.32 13.26 -22.61
CA HIS A 167 -0.62 12.39 -21.90
C HIS A 167 -1.52 11.62 -22.88
N HIS A 168 -2.03 12.28 -23.92
CA HIS A 168 -2.78 11.60 -24.97
C HIS A 168 -1.91 10.75 -25.89
N ALA A 169 -0.66 11.14 -26.15
CA ALA A 169 0.26 10.37 -27.00
C ALA A 169 0.69 9.04 -26.36
N THR A 170 0.60 8.94 -25.04
CA THR A 170 1.04 7.78 -24.27
C THR A 170 -0.11 6.92 -23.74
N ARG A 171 -1.37 7.32 -23.94
CA ARG A 171 -2.57 6.58 -23.49
C ARG A 171 -3.46 6.12 -24.63
N ASP A 172 -4.22 5.07 -24.35
CA ASP A 172 -5.21 4.47 -25.25
C ASP A 172 -4.61 4.08 -26.62
N VAL A 173 -3.33 3.70 -26.65
CA VAL A 173 -2.64 3.29 -27.88
C VAL A 173 -2.94 1.82 -28.13
N ARG A 174 -3.76 1.56 -29.15
CA ARG A 174 -4.27 0.22 -29.44
C ARG A 174 -3.13 -0.80 -29.64
N GLY A 175 -3.14 -1.84 -28.82
CA GLY A 175 -2.23 -2.99 -28.92
C GLY A 175 -1.08 -2.97 -27.92
N VAL A 176 -0.78 -1.81 -27.33
CA VAL A 176 0.19 -1.70 -26.24
C VAL A 176 -0.33 -2.45 -25.01
N THR A 177 0.55 -3.18 -24.32
CA THR A 177 0.14 -3.83 -23.07
C THR A 177 -0.22 -2.76 -22.01
N ARG A 178 -1.21 -3.04 -21.15
CA ARG A 178 -1.62 -2.07 -20.10
C ARG A 178 -0.45 -1.65 -19.21
N HIS A 179 0.42 -2.60 -18.87
CA HIS A 179 1.61 -2.33 -18.06
C HIS A 179 2.58 -1.37 -18.77
N HIS A 180 2.93 -1.64 -20.05
CA HIS A 180 3.80 -0.75 -20.81
C HIS A 180 3.19 0.64 -21.04
N GLU A 181 1.87 0.72 -21.32
CA GLU A 181 1.19 1.99 -21.50
C GLU A 181 1.29 2.85 -20.23
N HIS A 182 1.00 2.26 -19.06
CA HIS A 182 1.12 2.97 -17.80
C HIS A 182 2.57 3.38 -17.48
N LEU A 183 3.55 2.50 -17.73
CA LEU A 183 4.96 2.79 -17.49
C LEU A 183 5.47 3.93 -18.39
N VAL A 184 5.16 3.89 -19.69
CA VAL A 184 5.52 4.96 -20.64
C VAL A 184 4.82 6.27 -20.29
N THR A 185 3.53 6.23 -19.97
CA THR A 185 2.77 7.43 -19.52
C THR A 185 3.42 8.05 -18.29
N PHE A 186 3.76 7.23 -17.29
CA PHE A 186 4.41 7.68 -16.07
C PHE A 186 5.78 8.29 -16.34
N LEU A 187 6.69 7.55 -16.99
CA LEU A 187 8.05 8.02 -17.26
C LEU A 187 8.06 9.27 -18.14
N THR A 188 7.18 9.33 -19.14
CA THR A 188 7.03 10.52 -19.99
C THR A 188 6.58 11.73 -19.18
N ARG A 189 5.61 11.55 -18.27
CA ARG A 189 5.19 12.61 -17.34
C ARG A 189 6.36 13.08 -16.47
N GLN A 190 7.17 12.16 -15.94
CA GLN A 190 8.35 12.48 -15.15
C GLN A 190 9.35 13.33 -15.92
N TRP A 191 9.65 12.94 -17.16
CA TRP A 191 10.54 13.68 -18.05
C TRP A 191 10.01 15.08 -18.36
N ILE A 192 8.72 15.22 -18.62
CA ILE A 192 8.10 16.53 -18.89
C ILE A 192 8.15 17.42 -17.65
N ASP A 193 7.89 16.87 -16.46
CA ASP A 193 7.89 17.64 -15.22
C ASP A 193 9.27 18.25 -14.88
N VAL A 194 10.38 17.64 -15.32
CA VAL A 194 11.73 18.26 -15.24
C VAL A 194 11.76 19.63 -15.92
N PHE A 195 11.05 19.77 -17.04
CA PHE A 195 10.98 21.00 -17.82
C PHE A 195 9.83 21.92 -17.39
N SER A 196 9.16 21.64 -16.27
CA SER A 196 8.14 22.54 -15.73
C SER A 196 8.73 23.92 -15.45
N PRO A 197 8.08 25.02 -15.91
CA PRO A 197 8.59 26.37 -15.69
C PRO A 197 8.65 26.76 -14.21
N SER A 198 7.87 26.08 -13.35
CA SER A 198 7.95 26.24 -11.88
C SER A 198 9.29 25.84 -11.28
N ASN A 199 10.07 25.00 -11.96
CA ASN A 199 11.25 24.38 -11.40
C ASN A 199 12.53 25.19 -11.64
N TRP A 200 12.46 26.23 -12.49
CA TRP A 200 13.63 26.97 -12.95
C TRP A 200 13.56 28.44 -12.55
N LEU A 201 14.69 28.98 -12.10
CA LEU A 201 14.84 30.38 -11.67
C LEU A 201 14.30 31.38 -12.69
N LEU A 202 14.66 31.23 -13.97
CA LEU A 202 14.35 32.22 -15.01
C LEU A 202 12.88 32.24 -15.45
N THR A 203 12.13 31.18 -15.15
CA THR A 203 10.74 31.01 -15.59
C THR A 203 9.75 30.96 -14.44
N ASN A 204 10.23 31.00 -13.19
CA ASN A 204 9.39 31.02 -12.01
C ASN A 204 9.24 32.45 -11.48
N PRO A 205 8.04 33.06 -11.60
CA PRO A 205 7.83 34.44 -11.20
C PRO A 205 7.97 34.66 -9.69
N GLN A 206 7.61 33.66 -8.87
CA GLN A 206 7.71 33.75 -7.41
C GLN A 206 9.17 33.83 -6.97
N VAL A 207 10.02 32.98 -7.56
CA VAL A 207 11.47 32.99 -7.28
C VAL A 207 12.09 34.30 -7.76
N LEU A 208 11.78 34.76 -8.98
CA LEU A 208 12.30 36.03 -9.50
C LEU A 208 11.92 37.21 -8.61
N ARG A 209 10.67 37.23 -8.12
CA ARG A 209 10.17 38.25 -7.21
C ARG A 209 10.91 38.21 -5.86
N ALA A 210 11.04 37.03 -5.26
CA ALA A 210 11.78 36.86 -4.00
C ALA A 210 13.26 37.27 -4.17
N THR A 211 13.91 36.85 -5.26
CA THR A 211 15.28 37.24 -5.59
C THR A 211 15.43 38.75 -5.74
N ALA A 212 14.49 39.43 -6.41
CA ALA A 212 14.53 40.88 -6.53
C ALA A 212 14.31 41.58 -5.17
N GLN A 213 13.33 41.13 -4.39
CA GLN A 213 12.99 41.70 -3.07
C GLN A 213 14.15 41.54 -2.07
N GLU A 214 14.79 40.38 -2.07
CA GLU A 214 15.89 40.05 -1.18
C GLU A 214 17.28 40.36 -1.75
N ARG A 215 17.36 40.98 -2.94
CA ARG A 215 18.62 41.28 -3.63
C ARG A 215 19.54 40.05 -3.77
N GLY A 216 18.95 38.88 -4.03
CA GLY A 216 19.65 37.61 -4.21
C GLY A 216 20.02 36.86 -2.93
N ALA A 217 19.67 37.35 -1.74
CA ALA A 217 19.99 36.67 -0.49
C ALA A 217 19.34 35.27 -0.39
N ASN A 218 18.15 35.07 -0.97
CA ASN A 218 17.49 33.77 -1.08
C ASN A 218 18.35 32.72 -1.79
N LEU A 219 18.99 33.09 -2.91
CA LEU A 219 19.83 32.19 -3.68
C LEU A 219 21.14 31.85 -2.94
N LEU A 220 21.71 32.81 -2.20
CA LEU A 220 22.88 32.56 -1.37
C LEU A 220 22.57 31.56 -0.25
N ARG A 221 21.43 31.72 0.44
CA ARG A 221 20.95 30.75 1.44
C ARG A 221 20.70 29.39 0.81
N GLY A 222 20.03 29.35 -0.34
CA GLY A 222 19.75 28.11 -1.05
C GLY A 222 21.01 27.37 -1.52
N ALA A 223 22.03 28.10 -2.00
CA ALA A 223 23.32 27.54 -2.35
C ALA A 223 24.06 26.97 -1.12
N GLN A 224 23.95 27.63 0.03
CA GLN A 224 24.47 27.13 1.29
C GLN A 224 23.78 25.81 1.70
N PHE A 225 22.44 25.74 1.61
CA PHE A 225 21.70 24.51 1.89
C PHE A 225 22.08 23.38 0.94
N TRP A 226 22.18 23.66 -0.36
CA TRP A 226 22.63 22.66 -1.35
C TRP A 226 24.04 22.13 -1.03
N TRP A 227 24.97 23.03 -0.68
CA TRP A 227 26.33 22.63 -0.31
C TRP A 227 26.36 21.76 0.95
N GLN A 228 25.58 22.12 1.97
CA GLN A 228 25.44 21.32 3.20
C GLN A 228 24.89 19.91 2.87
N ASP A 229 23.84 19.84 2.06
CA ASP A 229 23.24 18.57 1.66
C ASP A 229 24.19 17.73 0.80
N TYR A 230 24.98 18.36 -0.08
CA TYR A 230 25.98 17.70 -0.91
C TYR A 230 27.11 17.09 -0.08
N VAL A 231 27.66 17.85 0.88
CA VAL A 231 28.70 17.37 1.79
C VAL A 231 28.19 16.20 2.65
N LYS A 232 26.97 16.31 3.20
CA LYS A 232 26.37 15.22 3.99
C LYS A 232 26.08 13.97 3.17
N LYS A 233 25.61 14.13 1.91
CA LYS A 233 25.44 13.00 0.98
C LYS A 233 26.76 12.28 0.71
N LEU A 234 27.87 13.02 0.55
CA LEU A 234 29.21 12.42 0.40
C LEU A 234 29.68 11.72 1.67
N ALA A 235 29.30 12.21 2.85
CA ALA A 235 29.60 11.60 4.15
C ALA A 235 28.64 10.45 4.53
N GLU A 236 27.64 10.14 3.69
CA GLU A 236 26.55 9.19 3.97
C GLU A 236 25.76 9.48 5.27
N GLU A 237 25.70 10.74 5.68
CA GLU A 237 24.98 11.18 6.87
C GLU A 237 23.48 11.38 6.59
N SER A 238 22.66 11.21 7.63
CA SER A 238 21.22 11.49 7.57
C SER A 238 20.96 13.01 7.42
N PRO A 239 19.79 13.42 6.88
CA PRO A 239 19.43 14.83 6.78
C PRO A 239 19.52 15.57 8.13
N GLU A 240 19.88 16.84 8.10
CA GLU A 240 19.91 17.70 9.29
C GLU A 240 18.55 17.74 10.00
N GLY A 241 18.55 17.64 11.33
CA GLY A 241 17.34 17.62 12.14
C GLY A 241 16.83 16.22 12.44
N THR A 242 17.30 15.17 11.75
CA THR A 242 16.89 13.78 12.06
C THR A 242 17.35 13.35 13.44
N GLU A 243 18.46 13.89 13.93
CA GLU A 243 18.98 13.65 15.28
C GLU A 243 18.01 14.10 16.39
N GLN A 244 17.09 15.02 16.08
CA GLN A 244 16.08 15.52 17.03
C GLN A 244 14.92 14.53 17.20
N PHE A 245 14.76 13.58 16.28
CA PHE A 245 13.66 12.61 16.25
C PHE A 245 14.15 11.19 16.53
N GLN A 246 15.01 11.03 17.55
CA GLN A 246 15.49 9.71 17.96
C GLN A 246 14.35 8.89 18.62
N PRO A 247 14.10 7.64 18.16
CA PRO A 247 13.14 6.75 18.81
C PRO A 247 13.49 6.51 20.29
N GLY A 248 12.48 6.62 21.16
CA GLY A 248 12.61 6.50 22.61
C GLY A 248 13.01 7.81 23.32
N VAL A 249 13.30 8.88 22.58
CA VAL A 249 13.62 10.20 23.15
C VAL A 249 12.56 11.23 22.75
N ALA A 250 12.30 11.37 21.44
CA ALA A 250 11.36 12.37 20.91
C ALA A 250 10.18 11.74 20.14
N VAL A 251 10.39 10.59 19.52
CA VAL A 251 9.36 9.78 18.84
C VAL A 251 9.33 8.38 19.44
N ALA A 252 8.25 7.63 19.26
CA ALA A 252 8.08 6.30 19.88
C ALA A 252 8.22 6.31 21.41
N VAL A 253 7.68 7.37 22.04
CA VAL A 253 7.85 7.64 23.48
C VAL A 253 6.64 7.20 24.33
N THR A 254 5.66 6.52 23.74
CA THR A 254 4.52 6.02 24.50
C THR A 254 5.00 4.94 25.49
N PRO A 255 4.76 5.09 26.82
CA PRO A 255 5.29 4.15 27.79
C PRO A 255 4.81 2.72 27.56
N GLY A 256 5.73 1.76 27.63
CA GLY A 256 5.45 0.35 27.40
C GLY A 256 6.67 -0.51 27.72
N LYS A 257 6.53 -1.83 27.57
CA LYS A 257 7.63 -2.79 27.72
C LYS A 257 7.63 -3.78 26.56
N VAL A 258 8.80 -4.22 26.14
CA VAL A 258 8.94 -5.44 25.34
C VAL A 258 8.55 -6.63 26.22
N VAL A 259 7.58 -7.44 25.79
CA VAL A 259 7.06 -8.60 26.55
C VAL A 259 7.37 -9.94 25.87
N PHE A 260 7.83 -9.90 24.62
CA PHE A 260 8.32 -11.06 23.87
C PHE A 260 9.40 -10.60 22.88
N ARG A 261 10.41 -11.43 22.69
CA ARG A 261 11.46 -11.22 21.68
C ARG A 261 11.83 -12.57 21.07
N ASN A 262 11.89 -12.62 19.75
CA ASN A 262 12.54 -13.68 19.01
C ASN A 262 13.44 -13.07 17.92
N HIS A 263 13.97 -13.89 17.02
CA HIS A 263 14.85 -13.42 15.94
C HIS A 263 14.24 -12.35 15.03
N LEU A 264 12.92 -12.39 14.79
CA LEU A 264 12.25 -11.51 13.83
C LEU A 264 11.56 -10.31 14.46
N ILE A 265 11.02 -10.46 15.67
CA ILE A 265 10.17 -9.43 16.29
C ILE A 265 10.49 -9.21 17.76
N GLU A 266 10.29 -7.96 18.17
CA GLU A 266 9.95 -7.60 19.54
C GLU A 266 8.44 -7.34 19.59
N LEU A 267 7.74 -7.88 20.58
CA LEU A 267 6.36 -7.52 20.87
C LEU A 267 6.35 -6.53 22.03
N ILE A 268 5.83 -5.34 21.79
CA ILE A 268 5.69 -4.28 22.78
C ILE A 268 4.27 -4.32 23.32
N GLN A 269 4.10 -4.32 24.64
CA GLN A 269 2.83 -4.03 25.31
C GLN A 269 2.92 -2.64 25.93
N TYR A 270 2.02 -1.75 25.55
CA TYR A 270 1.98 -0.41 26.09
C TYR A 270 1.28 -0.37 27.45
N GLY A 271 1.78 0.51 28.33
CA GLY A 271 1.20 0.73 29.65
C GLY A 271 -0.17 1.39 29.55
N ALA A 272 -1.13 0.88 30.32
CA ALA A 272 -2.46 1.49 30.39
C ALA A 272 -2.39 2.92 30.94
N GLN A 273 -3.15 3.84 30.35
CA GLN A 273 -3.26 5.24 30.80
C GLN A 273 -4.62 5.55 31.44
N THR A 274 -5.39 4.50 31.73
CA THR A 274 -6.72 4.55 32.32
C THR A 274 -6.85 3.47 33.40
N PRO A 275 -7.69 3.67 34.44
CA PRO A 275 -7.88 2.66 35.50
C PRO A 275 -8.53 1.35 35.01
N THR A 276 -9.35 1.45 33.97
CA THR A 276 -10.02 0.33 33.32
C THR A 276 -9.76 0.36 31.82
N VAL A 277 -9.70 -0.82 31.21
CA VAL A 277 -9.50 -1.02 29.78
C VAL A 277 -10.55 -1.97 29.21
N TYR A 278 -10.76 -1.97 27.91
CA TYR A 278 -11.55 -3.00 27.25
C TYR A 278 -10.88 -4.38 27.37
N HIS A 279 -11.69 -5.42 27.54
CA HIS A 279 -11.25 -6.79 27.73
C HIS A 279 -10.41 -7.34 26.57
N ASP A 280 -10.87 -7.14 25.33
CA ASP A 280 -10.21 -7.68 24.14
C ASP A 280 -9.10 -6.73 23.65
N PRO A 281 -7.82 -7.16 23.64
CA PRO A 281 -6.70 -6.30 23.31
C PRO A 281 -6.61 -5.99 21.81
N VAL A 282 -5.85 -4.94 21.49
CA VAL A 282 -5.49 -4.54 20.13
C VAL A 282 -4.08 -5.03 19.81
N LEU A 283 -3.90 -5.77 18.72
CA LEU A 283 -2.58 -6.19 18.23
C LEU A 283 -2.28 -5.49 16.91
N ILE A 284 -1.27 -4.64 16.89
CA ILE A 284 -0.86 -3.87 15.71
C ILE A 284 0.31 -4.56 15.00
N ILE A 285 0.11 -4.87 13.72
CA ILE A 285 1.08 -5.43 12.79
C ILE A 285 1.46 -4.33 11.76
N PRO A 286 2.54 -3.59 11.99
CA PRO A 286 3.00 -2.56 11.07
C PRO A 286 3.70 -3.19 9.86
N SER A 287 3.89 -2.39 8.82
CA SER A 287 4.79 -2.72 7.72
C SER A 287 6.22 -2.91 8.21
N TRP A 288 6.97 -3.83 7.61
CA TRP A 288 8.43 -3.93 7.77
C TRP A 288 9.20 -3.09 6.74
N ILE A 289 8.49 -2.49 5.77
CA ILE A 289 9.01 -1.42 4.93
C ILE A 289 8.96 -0.14 5.76
N LEU A 290 10.12 0.34 6.22
CA LEU A 290 10.31 1.32 7.30
C LEU A 290 9.94 0.77 8.68
N LYS A 291 10.11 1.59 9.72
CA LYS A 291 9.95 1.18 11.12
C LYS A 291 8.53 1.41 11.65
N TYR A 292 8.14 0.69 12.69
CA TYR A 292 6.76 0.70 13.21
C TYR A 292 6.29 2.07 13.73
N TYR A 293 7.22 2.94 14.13
CA TYR A 293 6.90 4.16 14.88
C TYR A 293 6.18 5.24 14.07
N ILE A 294 5.79 4.98 12.81
CA ILE A 294 4.78 5.77 12.10
C ILE A 294 3.43 5.83 12.84
N LEU A 295 3.08 4.76 13.55
CA LEU A 295 1.85 4.70 14.35
C LEU A 295 2.05 5.22 15.78
N ASP A 296 3.30 5.54 16.14
CA ASP A 296 3.70 6.05 17.46
C ASP A 296 4.79 7.13 17.28
N LEU A 297 4.49 8.16 16.47
CA LEU A 297 5.43 9.24 16.15
C LEU A 297 5.66 10.13 17.39
N SER A 298 5.34 11.41 17.30
CA SER A 298 5.39 12.34 18.41
C SER A 298 4.17 12.16 19.33
N PRO A 299 4.25 12.62 20.58
CA PRO A 299 3.14 12.61 21.54
C PRO A 299 1.78 13.11 21.02
N HIS A 300 1.75 14.06 20.07
CA HIS A 300 0.52 14.68 19.56
C HIS A 300 -0.10 13.92 18.38
N ASN A 301 0.68 13.09 17.68
CA ASN A 301 0.24 12.37 16.48
C ASN A 301 0.47 10.85 16.57
N SER A 302 0.57 10.31 17.79
CA SER A 302 0.64 8.86 18.06
C SER A 302 -0.76 8.23 18.12
N LEU A 303 -1.04 7.30 17.20
CA LEU A 303 -2.27 6.49 17.22
C LEU A 303 -2.25 5.53 18.41
N VAL A 304 -1.09 4.94 18.73
CA VAL A 304 -0.92 4.06 19.88
C VAL A 304 -1.30 4.80 21.16
N ARG A 305 -0.73 5.99 21.38
CA ARG A 305 -1.04 6.83 22.53
C ARG A 305 -2.53 7.13 22.63
N TYR A 306 -3.13 7.51 21.50
CA TYR A 306 -4.56 7.78 21.43
C TYR A 306 -5.40 6.56 21.85
N LEU A 307 -5.04 5.35 21.44
CA LEU A 307 -5.78 4.13 21.82
C LEU A 307 -5.62 3.77 23.30
N VAL A 308 -4.42 3.88 23.88
CA VAL A 308 -4.22 3.58 25.32
C VAL A 308 -4.89 4.60 26.23
N GLU A 309 -4.94 5.87 25.82
CA GLU A 309 -5.70 6.93 26.51
C GLU A 309 -7.23 6.70 26.44
N ARG A 310 -7.70 5.93 25.44
CA ARG A 310 -9.11 5.54 25.26
C ARG A 310 -9.47 4.20 25.91
N GLY A 311 -8.54 3.63 26.68
CA GLY A 311 -8.78 2.42 27.45
C GLY A 311 -8.63 1.13 26.65
N HIS A 312 -7.82 1.09 25.58
CA HIS A 312 -7.45 -0.16 24.95
C HIS A 312 -6.11 -0.68 25.50
N THR A 313 -6.01 -1.99 25.75
CA THR A 313 -4.70 -2.64 25.87
C THR A 313 -4.11 -2.83 24.48
N VAL A 314 -2.96 -2.20 24.20
CA VAL A 314 -2.36 -2.17 22.87
C VAL A 314 -1.03 -2.92 22.88
N PHE A 315 -0.89 -3.81 21.90
CA PHE A 315 0.34 -4.48 21.55
C PHE A 315 0.81 -4.04 20.16
N MET A 316 2.12 -3.95 19.94
CA MET A 316 2.72 -3.59 18.66
C MET A 316 3.88 -4.51 18.34
N VAL A 317 3.92 -5.02 17.12
CA VAL A 317 5.08 -5.74 16.59
C VAL A 317 6.14 -4.74 16.12
N SER A 318 7.36 -4.87 16.64
CA SER A 318 8.56 -4.15 16.19
C SER A 318 9.47 -5.14 15.44
N TRP A 319 9.53 -5.00 14.12
CA TRP A 319 10.32 -5.87 13.25
C TRP A 319 11.83 -5.59 13.40
N ARG A 320 12.64 -6.66 13.45
CA ARG A 320 14.11 -6.56 13.36
C ARG A 320 14.50 -6.08 11.96
N ASN A 321 15.42 -5.12 11.88
CA ASN A 321 16.05 -4.74 10.62
C ASN A 321 17.06 -5.83 10.21
N PRO A 322 16.87 -6.54 9.08
CA PRO A 322 17.62 -7.75 8.78
C PRO A 322 19.08 -7.46 8.38
N GLY A 323 19.95 -8.44 8.62
CA GLY A 323 21.35 -8.46 8.16
C GLY A 323 21.56 -9.39 6.95
N SER A 324 22.82 -9.61 6.57
CA SER A 324 23.15 -10.55 5.48
C SER A 324 22.90 -12.00 5.87
N GLU A 325 22.94 -12.31 7.17
CA GLU A 325 22.60 -13.61 7.73
C GLU A 325 21.12 -13.97 7.56
N ASP A 326 20.27 -12.96 7.35
CA ASP A 326 18.81 -13.11 7.25
C ASP A 326 18.34 -13.34 5.82
N ARG A 327 19.26 -13.48 4.87
CA ARG A 327 19.00 -13.61 3.43
C ARG A 327 17.86 -14.56 3.08
N ASP A 328 17.83 -15.70 3.74
CA ASP A 328 16.96 -16.83 3.42
C ASP A 328 15.64 -16.81 4.21
N LEU A 329 15.39 -15.77 5.02
CA LEU A 329 14.08 -15.56 5.62
C LEU A 329 13.02 -15.42 4.52
N ALA A 330 11.98 -16.24 4.61
CA ALA A 330 10.88 -16.33 3.66
C ALA A 330 9.68 -15.49 4.13
N MET A 331 8.70 -15.28 3.25
CA MET A 331 7.41 -14.69 3.64
C MET A 331 6.73 -15.49 4.77
N ASP A 332 6.87 -16.81 4.75
CA ASP A 332 6.31 -17.72 5.74
C ASP A 332 6.96 -17.56 7.13
N ASP A 333 8.22 -17.13 7.20
CA ASP A 333 8.89 -16.83 8.49
C ASP A 333 8.29 -15.58 9.14
N TYR A 334 7.98 -14.53 8.36
CA TYR A 334 7.31 -13.33 8.85
C TYR A 334 5.89 -13.63 9.35
N LEU A 335 5.19 -14.54 8.68
CA LEU A 335 3.89 -15.03 9.12
C LEU A 335 4.01 -15.83 10.43
N LYS A 336 4.84 -16.88 10.43
CA LYS A 336 4.92 -17.86 11.53
C LYS A 336 5.67 -17.34 12.75
N GLN A 337 6.83 -16.74 12.56
CA GLN A 337 7.66 -16.24 13.66
C GLN A 337 7.34 -14.77 14.00
N GLY A 338 6.66 -14.04 13.11
CA GLY A 338 6.13 -12.70 13.41
C GLY A 338 4.69 -12.77 13.92
N VAL A 339 3.73 -12.70 13.01
CA VAL A 339 2.30 -12.49 13.35
C VAL A 339 1.74 -13.60 14.25
N LEU A 340 1.94 -14.87 13.91
CA LEU A 340 1.38 -15.98 14.69
C LEU A 340 2.00 -16.07 16.10
N ARG A 341 3.31 -15.80 16.25
CA ARG A 341 3.94 -15.72 17.57
C ARG A 341 3.44 -14.54 18.39
N ALA A 342 3.16 -13.40 17.75
CA ALA A 342 2.55 -12.28 18.44
C ALA A 342 1.12 -12.62 18.92
N VAL A 343 0.32 -13.29 18.08
CA VAL A 343 -1.01 -13.78 18.46
C VAL A 343 -0.93 -14.77 19.63
N ASP A 344 0.00 -15.73 19.59
CA ASP A 344 0.24 -16.67 20.70
C ASP A 344 0.60 -15.95 22.00
N ALA A 345 1.52 -14.98 21.95
CA ALA A 345 1.96 -14.21 23.11
C ALA A 345 0.83 -13.37 23.70
N VAL A 346 0.07 -12.66 22.87
CA VAL A 346 -1.09 -11.87 23.33
C VAL A 346 -2.14 -12.78 23.96
N SER A 347 -2.44 -13.93 23.35
CA SER A 347 -3.42 -14.89 23.89
C SER A 347 -2.99 -15.49 25.23
N ALA A 348 -1.68 -15.65 25.46
CA ALA A 348 -1.13 -16.13 26.72
C ALA A 348 -1.11 -15.05 27.82
N ILE A 349 -0.84 -13.81 27.45
CA ILE A 349 -0.85 -12.66 28.39
C ILE A 349 -2.29 -12.28 28.77
N CYS A 350 -3.21 -12.32 27.81
CA CYS A 350 -4.62 -11.99 27.96
C CYS A 350 -5.49 -13.25 27.73
N PRO A 351 -5.50 -14.21 28.66
CA PRO A 351 -6.25 -15.45 28.49
C PRO A 351 -7.75 -15.16 28.38
N HIS A 352 -8.44 -15.94 27.53
CA HIS A 352 -9.88 -15.83 27.24
C HIS A 352 -10.33 -14.55 26.52
N ALA A 353 -9.42 -13.61 26.24
CA ALA A 353 -9.68 -12.47 25.37
C ALA A 353 -9.50 -12.85 23.91
N ARG A 354 -10.33 -12.27 23.04
CA ARG A 354 -10.09 -12.30 21.59
C ARG A 354 -9.32 -11.05 21.18
N ILE A 355 -8.70 -11.08 20.01
CA ILE A 355 -7.76 -10.05 19.58
C ILE A 355 -8.37 -9.19 18.47
N ASN A 356 -8.35 -7.87 18.66
CA ASN A 356 -8.61 -6.91 17.59
C ASN A 356 -7.32 -6.67 16.81
N GLY A 357 -7.19 -7.27 15.63
CA GLY A 357 -6.00 -7.13 14.79
C GLY A 357 -6.03 -5.81 14.02
N VAL A 358 -4.91 -5.08 14.00
CA VAL A 358 -4.75 -3.86 13.20
C VAL A 358 -3.51 -4.00 12.35
N GLY A 359 -3.65 -3.93 11.03
CA GLY A 359 -2.55 -4.04 10.10
C GLY A 359 -2.33 -2.74 9.33
N TYR A 360 -1.08 -2.35 9.14
CA TYR A 360 -0.74 -1.14 8.38
C TYR A 360 0.11 -1.43 7.15
N CYS A 361 -0.34 -0.93 5.99
CA CYS A 361 0.28 -1.14 4.68
C CYS A 361 0.53 -2.65 4.46
N LEU A 362 1.77 -3.06 4.20
CA LEU A 362 2.15 -4.45 3.99
C LEU A 362 1.92 -5.34 5.23
N GLY A 363 1.99 -4.76 6.44
CA GLY A 363 1.63 -5.46 7.67
C GLY A 363 0.16 -5.86 7.74
N GLY A 364 -0.74 -5.10 7.08
CA GLY A 364 -2.14 -5.48 6.95
C GLY A 364 -2.40 -6.55 5.90
N THR A 365 -1.62 -6.58 4.81
CA THR A 365 -1.64 -7.73 3.90
C THR A 365 -1.21 -9.01 4.62
N LEU A 366 -0.16 -8.94 5.44
CA LEU A 366 0.30 -10.08 6.25
C LEU A 366 -0.72 -10.48 7.34
N LEU A 367 -1.39 -9.51 7.96
CA LEU A 367 -2.49 -9.76 8.91
C LEU A 367 -3.67 -10.46 8.22
N ALA A 368 -4.03 -10.07 7.00
CA ALA A 368 -5.10 -10.73 6.25
C ALA A 368 -4.73 -12.18 5.87
N ILE A 369 -3.47 -12.43 5.48
CA ILE A 369 -2.94 -13.78 5.27
C ILE A 369 -3.06 -14.62 6.55
N ALA A 370 -2.68 -14.04 7.71
CA ALA A 370 -2.80 -14.70 9.00
C ALA A 370 -4.27 -14.96 9.38
N ALA A 371 -5.16 -13.99 9.16
CA ALA A 371 -6.59 -14.12 9.46
C ALA A 371 -7.24 -15.24 8.64
N ALA A 372 -6.96 -15.29 7.33
CA ALA A 372 -7.45 -16.37 6.46
C ALA A 372 -6.87 -17.74 6.87
N LEU A 373 -5.60 -17.80 7.26
CA LEU A 373 -4.99 -19.03 7.78
C LEU A 373 -5.66 -19.51 9.08
N LEU A 374 -5.88 -18.61 10.03
CA LEU A 374 -6.52 -18.91 11.31
C LEU A 374 -7.95 -19.41 11.06
N ALA A 375 -8.72 -18.70 10.24
CA ALA A 375 -10.08 -19.10 9.87
C ALA A 375 -10.14 -20.47 9.19
N ARG A 376 -9.26 -20.73 8.20
CA ARG A 376 -9.13 -22.04 7.54
C ARG A 376 -8.87 -23.17 8.54
N ASN A 377 -8.15 -22.89 9.62
CA ASN A 377 -7.81 -23.86 10.66
C ASN A 377 -8.84 -23.93 11.81
N GLY A 378 -9.93 -23.15 11.75
CA GLY A 378 -10.94 -23.08 12.80
C GLY A 378 -10.48 -22.36 14.08
N ASP A 379 -9.50 -21.46 13.95
CA ASP A 379 -8.96 -20.67 15.06
C ASP A 379 -9.69 -19.33 15.18
N GLU A 380 -10.48 -19.19 16.24
CA GLU A 380 -11.39 -18.05 16.48
C GLU A 380 -10.78 -16.97 17.38
N ARG A 381 -9.45 -16.93 17.53
CA ARG A 381 -8.77 -15.95 18.41
C ARG A 381 -8.90 -14.50 17.95
N LEU A 382 -9.20 -14.23 16.68
CA LEU A 382 -9.43 -12.87 16.19
C LEU A 382 -10.89 -12.45 16.41
N GLN A 383 -11.08 -11.23 16.90
CA GLN A 383 -12.39 -10.62 17.12
C GLN A 383 -12.80 -9.68 15.99
N SER A 384 -11.84 -8.93 15.45
CA SER A 384 -12.03 -8.00 14.35
C SER A 384 -10.71 -7.77 13.62
N MET A 385 -10.77 -7.21 12.41
CA MET A 385 -9.58 -6.87 11.63
C MET A 385 -9.68 -5.43 11.11
N THR A 386 -8.64 -4.64 11.34
CA THR A 386 -8.50 -3.29 10.81
C THR A 386 -7.37 -3.24 9.79
N LEU A 387 -7.61 -2.67 8.62
CA LEU A 387 -6.64 -2.58 7.52
C LEU A 387 -6.38 -1.11 7.17
N LEU A 388 -5.19 -0.61 7.49
CA LEU A 388 -4.80 0.79 7.31
C LEU A 388 -3.94 0.92 6.06
N ALA A 389 -4.52 1.44 4.97
CA ALA A 389 -3.87 1.60 3.66
C ALA A 389 -3.23 0.28 3.15
N SER A 390 -3.92 -0.85 3.35
CA SER A 390 -3.43 -2.18 3.00
C SER A 390 -4.13 -2.74 1.77
N GLN A 391 -3.36 -3.22 0.80
CA GLN A 391 -3.88 -3.87 -0.40
C GLN A 391 -3.96 -5.38 -0.19
N LEU A 392 -5.07 -5.96 -0.64
CA LEU A 392 -5.26 -7.42 -0.72
C LEU A 392 -5.29 -7.91 -2.18
N ASP A 393 -5.57 -6.99 -3.11
CA ASP A 393 -5.50 -7.14 -4.55
C ASP A 393 -4.41 -6.20 -5.10
N PHE A 394 -3.51 -6.74 -5.91
CA PHE A 394 -2.39 -6.02 -6.50
C PHE A 394 -2.50 -5.87 -8.02
N THR A 395 -3.68 -6.05 -8.62
CA THR A 395 -3.93 -5.78 -10.05
C THR A 395 -3.77 -4.29 -10.40
N GLU A 396 -3.99 -3.39 -9.45
CA GLU A 396 -3.84 -1.94 -9.61
C GLU A 396 -3.08 -1.34 -8.41
N PRO A 397 -1.82 -1.75 -8.16
CA PRO A 397 -1.13 -1.52 -6.90
C PRO A 397 -0.53 -0.09 -6.80
N GLY A 398 -1.03 0.85 -7.62
CA GLY A 398 -0.48 2.19 -7.76
C GLY A 398 0.74 2.25 -8.66
N GLU A 399 1.44 3.39 -8.59
CA GLU A 399 2.58 3.67 -9.47
C GLU A 399 3.77 2.73 -9.17
N LEU A 400 3.82 2.13 -7.97
CA LEU A 400 4.80 1.09 -7.62
C LEU A 400 4.73 -0.14 -8.55
N GLY A 401 3.53 -0.53 -8.97
CA GLY A 401 3.35 -1.66 -9.89
C GLY A 401 3.94 -1.44 -11.28
N LEU A 402 4.21 -0.20 -11.67
CA LEU A 402 4.82 0.13 -12.95
C LEU A 402 6.26 -0.37 -13.05
N PHE A 403 6.92 -0.50 -11.91
CA PHE A 403 8.28 -0.98 -11.83
C PHE A 403 8.34 -2.47 -11.53
N ILE A 404 7.22 -3.19 -11.39
CA ILE A 404 7.23 -4.60 -11.00
C ILE A 404 6.78 -5.44 -12.19
N ASP A 405 7.77 -5.92 -12.94
CA ASP A 405 7.62 -6.89 -14.01
C ASP A 405 8.68 -8.01 -13.87
N ALA A 406 8.61 -9.03 -14.71
CA ALA A 406 9.53 -10.17 -14.67
C ALA A 406 11.00 -9.75 -14.88
N SER A 407 11.26 -8.73 -15.71
CA SER A 407 12.60 -8.21 -15.98
C SER A 407 13.14 -7.42 -14.78
N GLN A 408 12.30 -6.62 -14.11
CA GLN A 408 12.67 -5.96 -12.87
C GLN A 408 12.94 -6.97 -11.77
N LEU A 409 12.11 -7.99 -11.61
CA LEU A 409 12.29 -9.00 -10.58
C LEU A 409 13.63 -9.72 -10.78
N ALA A 410 13.94 -10.17 -12.01
CA ALA A 410 15.23 -10.78 -12.32
C ALA A 410 16.40 -9.82 -12.04
N PHE A 411 16.27 -8.55 -12.42
CA PHE A 411 17.28 -7.53 -12.15
C PHE A 411 17.53 -7.33 -10.64
N LEU A 412 16.45 -7.23 -9.88
CA LEU A 412 16.50 -7.05 -8.43
C LEU A 412 17.05 -8.30 -7.73
N GLU A 413 16.69 -9.48 -8.23
CA GLU A 413 17.23 -10.74 -7.74
C GLU A 413 18.75 -10.79 -7.89
N ASP A 414 19.27 -10.40 -9.05
CA ASP A 414 20.72 -10.34 -9.31
C ASP A 414 21.42 -9.30 -8.42
N VAL A 415 20.80 -8.13 -8.22
CA VAL A 415 21.33 -7.07 -7.34
C VAL A 415 21.46 -7.53 -5.89
N MET A 416 20.44 -8.23 -5.40
CA MET A 416 20.42 -8.75 -4.04
C MET A 416 21.24 -10.03 -3.92
N TRP A 417 21.60 -10.71 -5.02
CA TRP A 417 22.34 -11.97 -5.03
C TRP A 417 23.64 -11.92 -4.22
N GLU A 418 24.38 -10.82 -4.26
CA GLU A 418 25.65 -10.72 -3.52
C GLU A 418 25.44 -10.32 -2.06
N LYS A 419 24.56 -9.34 -1.78
CA LYS A 419 24.42 -8.73 -0.43
C LYS A 419 23.50 -9.50 0.53
N GLY A 420 22.49 -10.21 0.03
CA GLY A 420 21.52 -10.94 0.86
C GLY A 420 20.26 -10.17 1.21
N TYR A 421 20.22 -8.87 0.96
CA TYR A 421 19.08 -8.01 1.23
C TYR A 421 19.06 -6.82 0.26
N LEU A 422 17.91 -6.15 0.19
CA LEU A 422 17.75 -4.86 -0.49
C LEU A 422 18.06 -3.73 0.49
N GLU A 423 18.93 -2.80 0.10
CA GLU A 423 19.23 -1.64 0.93
C GLU A 423 18.08 -0.62 0.92
N GLY A 424 17.81 -0.01 2.06
CA GLY A 424 16.80 1.04 2.18
C GLY A 424 17.03 2.22 1.22
N LYS A 425 18.29 2.56 0.92
CA LYS A 425 18.65 3.61 -0.07
C LYS A 425 18.13 3.29 -1.47
N GLN A 426 18.23 2.03 -1.92
CA GLN A 426 17.78 1.60 -3.26
C GLN A 426 16.25 1.68 -3.37
N MET A 427 15.55 1.30 -2.30
CA MET A 427 14.10 1.41 -2.22
C MET A 427 13.63 2.87 -2.14
N SER A 428 14.33 3.70 -1.36
CA SER A 428 14.02 5.13 -1.23
C SER A 428 14.17 5.88 -2.55
N GLY A 429 15.10 5.48 -3.42
CA GLY A 429 15.25 6.03 -4.77
C GLY A 429 14.03 5.76 -5.65
N ALA A 430 13.51 4.52 -5.63
CA ALA A 430 12.28 4.16 -6.35
C ALA A 430 11.06 4.94 -5.81
N PHE A 431 10.87 5.00 -4.49
CA PHE A 431 9.80 5.79 -3.86
C PHE A 431 9.91 7.30 -4.14
N ALA A 432 11.12 7.86 -4.17
CA ALA A 432 11.35 9.26 -4.50
C ALA A 432 11.00 9.57 -5.96
N MET A 433 11.33 8.67 -6.90
CA MET A 433 10.91 8.81 -8.30
C MET A 433 9.39 8.74 -8.48
N LEU A 434 8.69 7.93 -7.67
CA LEU A 434 7.24 7.80 -7.68
C LEU A 434 6.52 9.05 -7.17
N ASN A 435 7.07 9.74 -6.17
CA ASN A 435 6.49 10.96 -5.59
C ASN A 435 7.15 12.28 -6.07
N SER A 436 7.81 12.24 -7.22
CA SER A 436 8.60 13.35 -7.78
C SER A 436 7.84 14.67 -7.95
N ARG A 437 6.54 14.61 -8.30
CA ARG A 437 5.74 15.77 -8.72
C ARG A 437 5.57 16.78 -7.60
N ASP A 438 5.12 16.33 -6.42
CA ASP A 438 4.71 17.24 -5.34
C ASP A 438 5.73 17.35 -4.21
N LEU A 439 6.70 16.44 -4.08
CA LEU A 439 7.65 16.41 -2.96
C LEU A 439 9.10 16.73 -3.34
N LEU A 440 9.57 16.38 -4.55
CA LEU A 440 10.96 16.64 -4.94
C LEU A 440 11.14 18.04 -5.52
N TRP A 441 10.40 18.39 -6.58
CA TRP A 441 10.57 19.67 -7.27
C TRP A 441 10.14 20.86 -6.42
N SER A 442 8.99 20.77 -5.76
CA SER A 442 8.49 21.81 -4.85
C SER A 442 9.49 22.10 -3.73
N ARG A 443 10.10 21.06 -3.15
CA ARG A 443 11.13 21.17 -2.13
C ARG A 443 12.41 21.78 -2.69
N MET A 444 12.91 21.31 -3.83
CA MET A 444 14.11 21.89 -4.44
C MET A 444 13.94 23.38 -4.75
N VAL A 445 12.78 23.79 -5.27
CA VAL A 445 12.47 25.21 -5.50
C VAL A 445 12.45 25.97 -4.18
N ARG A 446 11.80 25.44 -3.14
CA ARG A 446 11.69 26.13 -1.85
C ARG A 446 13.03 26.19 -1.08
N ASP A 447 13.69 25.05 -0.91
CA ASP A 447 14.96 24.96 -0.18
C ASP A 447 16.06 25.70 -0.96
N TYR A 448 16.27 25.39 -2.24
CA TYR A 448 17.45 25.86 -2.99
C TYR A 448 17.23 27.15 -3.79
N LEU A 449 16.02 27.47 -4.22
CA LEU A 449 15.75 28.73 -4.94
C LEU A 449 15.15 29.81 -4.03
N MET A 450 14.23 29.47 -3.14
CA MET A 450 13.65 30.43 -2.18
C MET A 450 14.53 30.59 -0.93
N GLY A 451 15.47 29.67 -0.67
CA GLY A 451 16.30 29.72 0.54
C GLY A 451 15.46 29.59 1.82
N GLU A 452 14.36 28.85 1.75
CA GLU A 452 13.39 28.61 2.82
C GLU A 452 13.43 27.15 3.24
N ARG A 453 14.33 26.78 4.16
CA ARG A 453 14.39 25.40 4.66
C ARG A 453 13.23 25.13 5.62
N GLN A 454 12.33 24.22 5.26
CA GLN A 454 11.30 23.79 6.20
C GLN A 454 11.93 22.98 7.35
N PRO A 455 11.49 23.18 8.61
CA PRO A 455 11.86 22.30 9.70
C PRO A 455 11.52 20.85 9.34
N LEU A 456 12.41 19.92 9.71
CA LEU A 456 12.13 18.51 9.54
C LEU A 456 10.94 18.13 10.44
N SER A 457 9.88 17.58 9.86
CA SER A 457 8.80 16.96 10.64
C SER A 457 9.23 15.57 11.10
N ASP A 458 8.60 15.09 12.15
CA ASP A 458 8.74 13.71 12.64
C ASP A 458 8.44 12.67 11.54
N LEU A 459 7.43 12.91 10.71
CA LEU A 459 7.10 12.07 9.56
C LEU A 459 8.24 12.03 8.52
N ASN A 460 8.89 13.15 8.26
CA ASN A 460 10.03 13.21 7.34
C ASN A 460 11.27 12.54 7.93
N ALA A 461 11.47 12.64 9.24
CA ALA A 461 12.52 11.90 9.95
C ALA A 461 12.28 10.39 9.86
N TRP A 462 11.04 9.94 10.08
CA TRP A 462 10.64 8.54 9.92
C TRP A 462 10.84 8.01 8.49
N ASN A 463 10.43 8.77 7.48
CA ASN A 463 10.64 8.39 6.07
C ASN A 463 12.13 8.22 5.72
N SER A 464 13.02 8.87 6.46
CA SER A 464 14.47 8.78 6.26
C SER A 464 15.10 7.60 7.02
N ASP A 465 14.41 7.02 8.01
CA ASP A 465 14.89 5.89 8.81
C ASP A 465 14.50 4.55 8.18
N THR A 466 15.21 4.21 7.12
CA THR A 466 14.89 3.06 6.26
C THR A 466 15.27 1.71 6.86
N THR A 467 14.52 0.66 6.51
CA THR A 467 14.84 -0.75 6.82
C THR A 467 15.30 -1.51 5.58
N ARG A 468 15.94 -2.66 5.78
CA ARG A 468 16.32 -3.61 4.74
C ARG A 468 15.22 -4.65 4.54
N MET A 469 15.21 -5.30 3.38
CA MET A 469 14.36 -6.47 3.11
C MET A 469 15.19 -7.69 2.71
N PRO A 470 14.97 -8.87 3.30
CA PRO A 470 15.71 -10.08 2.94
C PRO A 470 15.48 -10.50 1.48
N TYR A 471 16.49 -11.11 0.87
CA TYR A 471 16.43 -11.60 -0.51
C TYR A 471 15.20 -12.46 -0.79
N ARG A 472 15.06 -13.56 -0.06
CA ARG A 472 14.01 -14.53 -0.34
C ARG A 472 12.63 -13.96 -0.06
N GLN A 473 12.44 -13.32 1.09
CA GLN A 473 11.18 -12.67 1.47
C GLN A 473 10.74 -11.65 0.40
N HIS A 474 11.63 -10.76 -0.03
CA HIS A 474 11.27 -9.71 -0.99
C HIS A 474 10.89 -10.28 -2.36
N ARG A 475 11.63 -11.30 -2.81
CA ARG A 475 11.35 -12.04 -4.05
C ARG A 475 9.97 -12.68 -4.02
N GLU A 476 9.68 -13.45 -2.96
CA GLU A 476 8.39 -14.11 -2.75
C GLU A 476 7.24 -13.10 -2.66
N TYR A 477 7.46 -11.97 -1.98
CA TYR A 477 6.51 -10.86 -1.91
C TYR A 477 6.15 -10.29 -3.29
N LEU A 478 7.14 -9.95 -4.11
CA LEU A 478 6.90 -9.39 -5.45
C LEU A 478 6.29 -10.44 -6.40
N GLU A 479 6.80 -11.66 -6.39
CA GLU A 479 6.33 -12.75 -7.25
C GLU A 479 4.88 -13.13 -6.91
N TRP A 480 4.59 -13.44 -5.65
CA TRP A 480 3.29 -13.97 -5.27
C TRP A 480 2.22 -12.89 -5.19
N LEU A 481 2.55 -11.67 -4.74
CA LEU A 481 1.55 -10.62 -4.58
C LEU A 481 1.47 -9.71 -5.80
N TYR A 482 2.57 -9.12 -6.26
CA TYR A 482 2.49 -8.12 -7.34
C TYR A 482 2.38 -8.72 -8.74
N LEU A 483 3.15 -9.77 -9.04
CA LEU A 483 3.14 -10.38 -10.37
C LEU A 483 1.95 -11.35 -10.54
N ASN A 484 1.81 -12.28 -9.60
CA ASN A 484 0.82 -13.36 -9.72
C ASN A 484 -0.50 -13.04 -9.02
N ASN A 485 -0.56 -12.04 -8.14
CA ASN A 485 -1.74 -11.69 -7.36
C ASN A 485 -2.38 -12.91 -6.64
N ASP A 486 -1.55 -13.83 -6.17
CA ASP A 486 -1.95 -15.14 -5.67
C ASP A 486 -2.87 -15.03 -4.44
N LEU A 487 -2.78 -13.95 -3.66
CA LEU A 487 -3.65 -13.73 -2.51
C LEU A 487 -5.11 -13.46 -2.91
N ALA A 488 -5.35 -12.48 -3.77
CA ALA A 488 -6.70 -12.16 -4.24
C ALA A 488 -7.27 -13.27 -5.15
N GLU A 489 -6.41 -14.00 -5.86
CA GLU A 489 -6.83 -15.09 -6.75
C GLU A 489 -6.94 -16.46 -6.05
N GLY A 490 -6.81 -16.52 -4.72
CA GLY A 490 -7.01 -17.74 -3.94
C GLY A 490 -5.95 -18.83 -4.18
N ARG A 491 -4.76 -18.45 -4.66
CA ARG A 491 -3.63 -19.34 -4.92
C ARG A 491 -2.52 -19.26 -3.88
N TYR A 492 -2.54 -18.25 -3.00
CA TYR A 492 -1.51 -18.08 -1.98
C TYR A 492 -1.50 -19.28 -1.04
N ARG A 493 -0.36 -19.96 -0.90
CA ARG A 493 -0.24 -21.20 -0.12
C ARG A 493 0.49 -20.97 1.19
N VAL A 494 -0.11 -21.50 2.26
CA VAL A 494 0.54 -21.66 3.58
C VAL A 494 0.44 -23.12 3.97
N ASP A 495 1.59 -23.72 4.32
CA ASP A 495 1.74 -25.16 4.58
C ASP A 495 1.26 -26.03 3.40
N GLY A 496 1.60 -25.61 2.18
CA GLY A 496 1.27 -26.32 0.93
C GLY A 496 -0.19 -26.25 0.49
N ARG A 497 -1.09 -25.67 1.32
CA ARG A 497 -2.52 -25.51 1.05
C ARG A 497 -2.85 -24.05 0.81
N ALA A 498 -3.74 -23.78 -0.15
CA ALA A 498 -4.22 -22.42 -0.41
C ALA A 498 -4.98 -21.85 0.81
N ILE A 499 -4.99 -20.52 0.92
CA ILE A 499 -5.90 -19.76 1.78
C ILE A 499 -6.83 -18.94 0.90
N ALA A 500 -8.03 -18.66 1.39
CA ALA A 500 -9.00 -17.79 0.72
C ALA A 500 -9.39 -16.64 1.65
N LEU A 501 -9.42 -15.41 1.12
CA LEU A 501 -9.85 -14.23 1.90
C LEU A 501 -11.34 -14.31 2.29
N THR A 502 -12.14 -15.09 1.56
CA THR A 502 -13.55 -15.37 1.86
C THR A 502 -13.74 -16.15 3.16
N ASP A 503 -12.70 -16.83 3.66
CA ASP A 503 -12.74 -17.53 4.95
C ASP A 503 -12.76 -16.54 6.14
N ILE A 504 -12.43 -15.26 5.92
CA ILE A 504 -12.43 -14.23 6.95
C ILE A 504 -13.87 -13.81 7.24
N HIS A 505 -14.39 -14.20 8.41
CA HIS A 505 -15.75 -13.88 8.85
C HIS A 505 -15.84 -12.79 9.94
N VAL A 506 -14.70 -12.35 10.48
CA VAL A 506 -14.67 -11.26 11.47
C VAL A 506 -14.95 -9.91 10.79
N PRO A 507 -15.58 -8.94 11.48
CA PRO A 507 -15.86 -7.62 10.92
C PRO A 507 -14.57 -6.87 10.59
N ILE A 508 -14.58 -6.13 9.47
CA ILE A 508 -13.43 -5.41 8.95
C ILE A 508 -13.65 -3.89 9.03
N PHE A 509 -12.66 -3.15 9.53
CA PHE A 509 -12.56 -1.70 9.36
C PHE A 509 -11.38 -1.36 8.44
N ALA A 510 -11.66 -0.83 7.24
CA ALA A 510 -10.63 -0.55 6.25
C ALA A 510 -10.48 0.95 6.00
N VAL A 511 -9.24 1.42 5.94
CA VAL A 511 -8.91 2.83 5.66
C VAL A 511 -8.16 2.94 4.34
N GLY A 512 -8.75 3.65 3.38
CA GLY A 512 -8.05 4.16 2.20
C GLY A 512 -7.73 5.64 2.36
N THR A 513 -6.72 6.14 1.62
CA THR A 513 -6.42 7.58 1.58
C THR A 513 -6.66 8.17 0.19
N ALA A 514 -7.30 9.33 0.12
CA ALA A 514 -7.83 9.88 -1.13
C ALA A 514 -6.73 10.22 -2.17
N ARG A 515 -5.52 10.57 -1.69
CA ARG A 515 -4.34 10.89 -2.52
C ARG A 515 -3.24 9.84 -2.37
N ASP A 516 -3.58 8.60 -2.02
CA ASP A 516 -2.61 7.51 -1.93
C ASP A 516 -2.04 7.13 -3.30
N THR A 517 -0.72 7.22 -3.46
CA THR A 517 -0.01 6.74 -4.65
C THR A 517 0.66 5.38 -4.42
N VAL A 518 0.79 4.96 -3.15
CA VAL A 518 1.44 3.71 -2.72
C VAL A 518 0.43 2.57 -2.64
N SER A 519 -0.75 2.85 -2.12
CA SER A 519 -1.86 1.91 -2.02
C SER A 519 -3.14 2.64 -2.39
N PRO A 520 -3.38 2.88 -3.70
CA PRO A 520 -4.54 3.64 -4.16
C PRO A 520 -5.82 3.14 -3.52
N TRP A 521 -6.64 4.06 -2.99
CA TRP A 521 -7.81 3.66 -2.21
C TRP A 521 -8.79 2.77 -3.00
N ARG A 522 -8.84 2.90 -4.34
CA ARG A 522 -9.65 2.01 -5.20
C ARG A 522 -9.13 0.58 -5.22
N SER A 523 -7.81 0.39 -5.12
CA SER A 523 -7.18 -0.93 -4.94
C SER A 523 -7.51 -1.51 -3.57
N VAL A 524 -7.37 -0.71 -2.51
CA VAL A 524 -7.81 -1.09 -1.15
C VAL A 524 -9.30 -1.45 -1.12
N TYR A 525 -10.16 -0.69 -1.82
CA TYR A 525 -11.61 -0.90 -1.88
C TYR A 525 -12.00 -2.26 -2.49
N LYS A 526 -11.14 -2.89 -3.29
CA LYS A 526 -11.40 -4.24 -3.84
C LYS A 526 -11.54 -5.31 -2.77
N LEU A 527 -11.16 -5.03 -1.51
CA LEU A 527 -11.44 -5.92 -0.39
C LEU A 527 -12.93 -6.30 -0.29
N HIS A 528 -13.84 -5.40 -0.70
CA HIS A 528 -15.28 -5.68 -0.76
C HIS A 528 -15.68 -6.81 -1.72
N LEU A 529 -14.81 -7.14 -2.69
CA LEU A 529 -14.98 -8.25 -3.63
C LEU A 529 -14.32 -9.54 -3.13
N LEU A 530 -13.49 -9.46 -2.09
CA LEU A 530 -12.65 -10.55 -1.61
C LEU A 530 -13.11 -11.10 -0.26
N THR A 531 -14.05 -10.44 0.42
CA THR A 531 -14.55 -10.85 1.74
C THR A 531 -16.07 -10.85 1.83
N ASP A 532 -16.60 -11.86 2.51
CA ASP A 532 -18.05 -12.07 2.73
C ASP A 532 -18.50 -11.62 4.15
N CYS A 533 -17.71 -10.76 4.79
CA CYS A 533 -17.99 -10.23 6.12
C CYS A 533 -18.50 -8.78 6.08
N GLU A 534 -18.92 -8.27 7.24
CA GLU A 534 -19.18 -6.84 7.40
C GLU A 534 -17.90 -6.04 7.14
N VAL A 535 -18.00 -4.97 6.35
CA VAL A 535 -16.90 -4.07 6.02
C VAL A 535 -17.33 -2.63 6.27
N THR A 536 -16.68 -1.97 7.23
CA THR A 536 -16.72 -0.52 7.39
C THR A 536 -15.55 0.09 6.63
N PHE A 537 -15.82 0.81 5.55
CA PHE A 537 -14.80 1.46 4.73
C PHE A 537 -14.74 2.95 5.04
N CYS A 538 -13.54 3.44 5.33
CA CYS A 538 -13.24 4.84 5.63
C CYS A 538 -12.25 5.39 4.59
N LEU A 539 -12.63 6.44 3.89
CA LEU A 539 -11.77 7.18 2.97
C LEU A 539 -11.31 8.47 3.63
N SER A 540 -10.04 8.56 4.02
CA SER A 540 -9.48 9.76 4.64
C SER A 540 -8.83 10.70 3.61
N SER A 541 -8.96 12.01 3.82
CA SER A 541 -8.21 13.02 3.08
C SER A 541 -6.70 12.92 3.37
N GLY A 542 -5.86 13.17 2.36
CA GLY A 542 -4.40 13.08 2.50
C GLY A 542 -3.77 12.00 1.62
N GLY A 543 -2.44 11.94 1.62
CA GLY A 543 -1.67 10.84 1.01
C GLY A 543 -1.44 9.70 1.99
N HIS A 544 -0.70 8.66 1.56
CA HIS A 544 -0.53 7.38 2.25
C HIS A 544 -0.41 7.49 3.78
N ASN A 545 0.60 8.24 4.26
CA ASN A 545 0.87 8.35 5.70
C ASN A 545 0.02 9.41 6.39
N VAL A 546 -0.18 10.56 5.74
CA VAL A 546 -0.89 11.70 6.33
C VAL A 546 -2.39 11.41 6.50
N GLY A 547 -2.99 10.61 5.62
CA GLY A 547 -4.38 10.18 5.75
C GLY A 547 -4.58 9.15 6.86
N VAL A 548 -3.57 8.29 7.12
CA VAL A 548 -3.61 7.30 8.21
C VAL A 548 -3.30 7.98 9.56
N VAL A 549 -2.18 8.72 9.64
CA VAL A 549 -1.76 9.48 10.82
C VAL A 549 -2.51 10.80 10.87
N ASN A 550 -3.76 10.70 11.30
CA ASN A 550 -4.72 11.78 11.31
C ASN A 550 -5.23 12.00 12.75
N PRO A 551 -4.44 12.58 13.68
CA PRO A 551 -4.91 12.84 15.02
C PRO A 551 -6.07 13.85 15.06
N PRO A 552 -7.01 13.75 16.02
CA PRO A 552 -8.13 14.67 16.19
C PRO A 552 -7.66 16.01 16.78
N GLU A 553 -6.89 16.77 16.01
CA GLU A 553 -6.34 18.07 16.41
C GLU A 553 -7.27 19.23 16.01
N PRO A 554 -7.58 20.15 16.94
CA PRO A 554 -8.34 21.34 16.61
C PRO A 554 -7.63 22.22 15.58
N GLY A 555 -8.37 22.67 14.55
CA GLY A 555 -7.88 23.65 13.57
C GLY A 555 -7.13 23.06 12.36
N VAL A 556 -6.92 21.75 12.30
CA VAL A 556 -6.37 21.10 11.10
C VAL A 556 -7.51 20.75 10.15
N GLN A 557 -7.53 21.35 8.96
CA GLN A 557 -8.52 21.04 7.93
C GLN A 557 -8.26 19.65 7.34
N ARG A 558 -9.08 18.69 7.77
CA ARG A 558 -9.08 17.31 7.28
C ARG A 558 -10.53 16.87 7.12
N SER A 559 -10.75 15.91 6.25
CA SER A 559 -12.07 15.31 6.07
C SER A 559 -11.95 13.81 5.79
N TYR A 560 -13.06 13.11 5.93
CA TYR A 560 -13.16 11.70 5.60
C TYR A 560 -14.61 11.33 5.25
N GLN A 561 -14.78 10.18 4.60
CA GLN A 561 -16.07 9.56 4.31
C GLN A 561 -16.05 8.16 4.90
N VAL A 562 -17.15 7.73 5.53
CA VAL A 562 -17.23 6.38 6.11
C VAL A 562 -18.61 5.79 5.91
N ALA A 563 -18.66 4.52 5.52
CA ALA A 563 -19.89 3.77 5.39
C ALA A 563 -19.63 2.27 5.61
N THR A 564 -20.65 1.58 6.11
CA THR A 564 -20.61 0.15 6.40
C THR A 564 -21.45 -0.62 5.39
N ARG A 565 -20.85 -1.66 4.82
CA ARG A 565 -21.55 -2.72 4.09
C ARG A 565 -21.71 -3.90 5.03
N ASN A 566 -22.96 -4.25 5.35
CA ASN A 566 -23.27 -5.47 6.10
C ASN A 566 -22.78 -6.72 5.35
N ALA A 567 -22.64 -7.84 6.05
CA ALA A 567 -22.17 -9.11 5.45
C ALA A 567 -23.06 -9.57 4.27
N ASP A 568 -24.37 -9.36 4.35
CA ASP A 568 -25.36 -9.64 3.30
C ASP A 568 -25.59 -8.47 2.32
N GLY A 569 -24.84 -7.38 2.49
CA GLY A 569 -24.94 -6.16 1.70
C GLY A 569 -24.39 -6.32 0.28
N ARG A 570 -25.08 -5.71 -0.69
CA ARG A 570 -24.65 -5.68 -2.09
C ARG A 570 -23.38 -4.84 -2.26
N TYR A 571 -22.54 -5.27 -3.20
CA TYR A 571 -21.42 -4.47 -3.66
C TYR A 571 -21.91 -3.15 -4.30
N VAL A 572 -21.22 -2.06 -3.98
CA VAL A 572 -21.36 -0.74 -4.60
C VAL A 572 -20.02 -0.40 -5.20
N ASP A 573 -19.97 0.03 -6.45
CA ASP A 573 -18.69 0.40 -7.08
C ASP A 573 -18.07 1.63 -6.40
N PRO A 574 -16.75 1.83 -6.48
CA PRO A 574 -16.05 2.87 -5.75
C PRO A 574 -16.56 4.29 -6.06
N ASP A 575 -16.91 4.58 -7.32
CA ASP A 575 -17.32 5.92 -7.74
C ASP A 575 -18.74 6.24 -7.25
N SER A 576 -19.65 5.26 -7.33
CA SER A 576 -20.98 5.37 -6.72
C SER A 576 -20.91 5.49 -5.19
N TRP A 577 -20.02 4.73 -4.54
CA TRP A 577 -19.79 4.82 -3.09
C TRP A 577 -19.29 6.22 -2.69
N LEU A 578 -18.32 6.76 -3.44
CA LEU A 578 -17.76 8.09 -3.19
C LEU A 578 -18.80 9.19 -3.35
N ALA A 579 -19.67 9.08 -4.36
CA ALA A 579 -20.73 10.06 -4.61
C ALA A 579 -21.86 9.99 -3.57
N ALA A 580 -22.19 8.79 -3.08
CA ALA A 580 -23.29 8.58 -2.14
C ALA A 580 -22.92 8.82 -0.67
N THR A 581 -21.65 8.68 -0.31
CA THR A 581 -21.20 8.75 1.09
C THR A 581 -20.96 10.21 1.52
N PRO A 582 -21.59 10.72 2.59
CA PRO A 582 -21.37 12.09 3.03
C PRO A 582 -19.95 12.35 3.55
N VAL A 583 -19.39 13.52 3.24
CA VAL A 583 -18.10 13.99 3.79
C VAL A 583 -18.30 14.47 5.23
N ARG A 584 -17.43 14.03 6.12
CA ARG A 584 -17.33 14.44 7.52
C ARG A 584 -16.04 15.23 7.72
N GLU A 585 -16.12 16.31 8.49
CA GLU A 585 -14.95 17.13 8.85
C GLU A 585 -14.21 16.52 10.04
N GLY A 586 -12.88 16.65 10.05
CA GLY A 586 -11.99 16.21 11.11
C GLY A 586 -11.29 14.86 10.86
N SER A 587 -10.87 14.25 11.97
CA SER A 587 -10.19 12.95 11.98
C SER A 587 -11.19 11.80 11.94
N TRP A 588 -10.79 10.69 11.30
CA TRP A 588 -11.52 9.42 11.33
C TRP A 588 -11.24 8.57 12.59
N TRP A 589 -10.21 8.90 13.37
CA TRP A 589 -9.84 8.14 14.58
C TRP A 589 -10.97 8.01 15.60
N PRO A 590 -11.82 9.03 15.85
CA PRO A 590 -12.97 8.88 16.73
C PRO A 590 -13.98 7.83 16.24
N ASP A 591 -14.27 7.77 14.95
CA ASP A 591 -15.17 6.77 14.37
C ASP A 591 -14.56 5.36 14.43
N PHE A 592 -13.25 5.26 14.21
CA PHE A 592 -12.53 4.02 14.41
C PHE A 592 -12.54 3.56 15.88
N GLN A 593 -12.30 4.46 16.83
CA GLN A 593 -12.35 4.14 18.26
C GLN A 593 -13.75 3.70 18.68
N ALA A 594 -14.80 4.37 18.18
CA ALA A 594 -16.17 3.97 18.41
C ALA A 594 -16.47 2.57 17.86
N TRP A 595 -16.07 2.29 16.61
CA TRP A 595 -16.19 0.95 16.02
C TRP A 595 -15.40 -0.09 16.81
N LEU A 596 -14.15 0.20 17.18
CA LEU A 596 -13.27 -0.71 17.90
C LEU A 596 -13.83 -1.05 19.29
N SER A 597 -14.36 -0.06 20.02
CA SER A 597 -14.96 -0.27 21.35
C SER A 597 -16.15 -1.24 21.32
N GLN A 598 -16.97 -1.22 20.27
CA GLN A 598 -18.07 -2.17 20.08
C GLN A 598 -17.58 -3.61 19.91
N HIS A 599 -16.35 -3.77 19.44
CA HIS A 599 -15.68 -5.05 19.22
C HIS A 599 -14.65 -5.40 20.29
N SER A 600 -14.54 -4.63 21.39
CA SER A 600 -13.51 -4.85 22.41
C SER A 600 -14.02 -5.47 23.72
N GLY A 601 -15.29 -5.88 23.78
CA GLY A 601 -15.90 -6.46 24.98
C GLY A 601 -16.14 -5.44 26.10
N SER A 602 -16.37 -5.94 27.32
CA SER A 602 -16.62 -5.10 28.50
C SER A 602 -15.35 -4.44 29.05
N GLN A 603 -15.52 -3.39 29.84
CA GLN A 603 -14.43 -2.77 30.60
C GLN A 603 -14.00 -3.65 31.78
N VAL A 604 -12.69 -3.82 31.98
CA VAL A 604 -12.05 -4.58 33.05
C VAL A 604 -10.94 -3.74 33.69
N PRO A 605 -10.49 -4.04 34.93
CA PRO A 605 -9.34 -3.35 35.51
C PRO A 605 -8.10 -3.45 34.61
N ALA A 606 -7.32 -2.37 34.52
CA ALA A 606 -6.12 -2.33 33.69
C ALA A 606 -5.13 -3.46 34.08
N PRO A 607 -4.67 -4.29 33.12
CA PRO A 607 -3.75 -5.38 33.39
C PRO A 607 -2.33 -4.85 33.67
N SER A 608 -1.53 -5.64 34.39
CA SER A 608 -0.09 -5.43 34.43
C SER A 608 0.53 -5.65 33.05
N VAL A 609 1.64 -4.98 32.76
CA VAL A 609 2.41 -5.22 31.54
C VAL A 609 3.14 -6.56 31.66
N GLY A 610 3.00 -7.39 30.62
CA GLY A 610 3.52 -8.76 30.56
C GLY A 610 2.82 -9.72 31.54
N SER A 611 3.27 -10.96 31.53
CA SER A 611 2.86 -12.00 32.47
C SER A 611 4.01 -12.97 32.74
N VAL A 612 4.65 -12.86 33.90
CA VAL A 612 5.70 -13.80 34.34
C VAL A 612 5.16 -15.23 34.42
N ALA A 613 3.92 -15.38 34.91
CA ALA A 613 3.27 -16.68 35.05
C ALA A 613 3.02 -17.37 33.70
N ALA A 614 2.73 -16.60 32.64
CA ALA A 614 2.54 -17.12 31.30
C ALA A 614 3.84 -17.25 30.49
N GLY A 615 5.01 -16.93 31.08
CA GLY A 615 6.31 -17.00 30.40
C GLY A 615 6.65 -15.77 29.56
N TYR A 616 5.94 -14.65 29.73
CA TYR A 616 6.12 -13.40 29.00
C TYR A 616 6.44 -12.23 29.96
N PRO A 617 7.56 -12.28 30.71
CA PRO A 617 7.93 -11.20 31.60
C PRO A 617 8.25 -9.93 30.81
N PRO A 618 8.03 -8.73 31.38
CA PRO A 618 8.62 -7.51 30.84
C PRO A 618 10.14 -7.63 30.70
N LEU A 619 10.68 -7.29 29.53
CA LEU A 619 12.09 -7.38 29.20
C LEU A 619 12.75 -5.99 29.28
N ASP A 620 12.56 -5.18 28.24
CA ASP A 620 13.13 -3.84 28.10
C ASP A 620 12.02 -2.79 28.01
N ASP A 621 12.33 -1.53 28.29
CA ASP A 621 11.42 -0.41 28.03
C ASP A 621 11.13 -0.26 26.53
N ALA A 622 9.90 0.12 26.20
CA ALA A 622 9.59 0.61 24.86
C ALA A 622 10.48 1.83 24.55
N PRO A 623 10.98 1.97 23.31
CA PRO A 623 10.52 1.33 22.08
C PRO A 623 11.24 0.01 21.72
N GLY A 624 11.98 -0.58 22.66
CA GLY A 624 12.76 -1.80 22.44
C GLY A 624 14.10 -1.54 21.74
N THR A 625 14.77 -2.61 21.33
CA THR A 625 16.11 -2.53 20.76
C THR A 625 16.12 -2.65 19.24
N TYR A 626 15.12 -3.33 18.64
CA TYR A 626 15.09 -3.60 17.20
C TYR A 626 14.85 -2.35 16.37
N VAL A 627 14.05 -1.42 16.89
CA VAL A 627 13.80 -0.12 16.25
C VAL A 627 15.06 0.76 16.15
N LEU A 628 16.08 0.50 16.97
CA LEU A 628 17.32 1.27 17.01
C LEU A 628 18.37 0.74 16.02
N ILE A 629 18.14 -0.43 15.42
CA ILE A 629 19.03 -1.03 14.43
C ILE A 629 18.95 -0.25 13.11
N ARG A 630 20.12 0.05 12.52
CA ARG A 630 20.26 0.77 11.25
C ARG A 630 20.65 -0.16 10.09
#